data_AF-A0A0F5QFY1-F1
#
_entry.id   AF-A0A0F5QFY1-F1
#
_cell.length_a   1.000
_cell.length_b   1.000
_cell.length_c   1.000
_cell.angle_alpha   90.00
_cell.angle_beta   90.00
_cell.angle_gamma   90.00
#
_symmetry.space_group_name_H-M   'P 1'
#
loop_
_entity.id
_entity.type
_entity.pdbx_description
1 polymer ?
#
loop_
_entity_poly.entity_id
_entity_poly.type
_entity_poly.pdbx_seq_one_letter_code
_entity_poly.pdbx_strand_id
1 'polypeptide(L)'
;MTKAQFSKNSDQAEKAAKRFETIVPKANRKGYARINLVMDLTAADGVNGNAALDWDRLLDADDFNFMHDLGGISRHIDRATGRIGGHFLPRFTLKQAA
;
A
#
# COMPACT_ATOMS: atom_id res chain seq x y z
N MET A 1 -2.29 -1.36 -19.27
CA MET A 1 -2.76 -0.35 -18.31
C MET A 1 -3.25 0.87 -19.06
N THR A 2 -4.47 1.32 -18.80
CA THR A 2 -4.93 2.64 -19.29
C THR A 2 -4.39 3.73 -18.36
N LYS A 3 -4.16 4.92 -18.90
CA LYS A 3 -3.67 6.09 -18.15
C LYS A 3 -4.55 6.43 -16.92
N ALA A 4 -5.83 6.07 -16.98
CA ALA A 4 -6.81 6.26 -15.91
C ALA A 4 -6.58 5.34 -14.69
N GLN A 5 -6.09 4.12 -14.87
CA GLN A 5 -5.87 3.18 -13.76
C GLN A 5 -4.67 3.62 -12.90
N PHE A 6 -3.58 4.07 -13.54
CA PHE A 6 -2.38 4.56 -12.84
C PHE A 6 -2.68 5.82 -12.01
N SER A 7 -3.51 6.73 -12.54
CA SER A 7 -3.92 7.96 -11.87
C SER A 7 -4.84 7.73 -10.67
N LYS A 8 -5.69 6.70 -10.68
CA LYS A 8 -6.60 6.41 -9.56
C LYS A 8 -5.86 5.83 -8.35
N ASN A 9 -4.84 5.01 -8.59
CA ASN A 9 -4.13 4.30 -7.53
C ASN A 9 -3.20 5.23 -6.75
N SER A 10 -2.61 6.24 -7.41
CA SER A 10 -1.75 7.23 -6.75
C SER A 10 -2.49 8.09 -5.71
N ASP A 11 -3.74 8.44 -5.98
CA ASP A 11 -4.53 9.28 -5.06
C ASP A 11 -4.85 8.54 -3.75
N GLN A 12 -5.18 7.25 -3.83
CA GLN A 12 -5.46 6.44 -2.65
C GLN A 12 -4.18 6.13 -1.86
N ALA A 13 -3.08 5.84 -2.55
CA ALA A 13 -1.77 5.68 -1.92
C ALA A 13 -1.34 6.96 -1.19
N GLU A 14 -1.59 8.14 -1.75
CA GLU A 14 -1.31 9.44 -1.12
C GLU A 14 -2.19 9.66 0.13
N LYS A 15 -3.49 9.30 0.08
CA LYS A 15 -4.37 9.36 1.26
C LYS A 15 -3.90 8.42 2.37
N ALA A 16 -3.53 7.19 2.02
CA ALA A 16 -2.97 6.23 2.98
C ALA A 16 -1.67 6.75 3.59
N ALA A 17 -0.77 7.31 2.77
CA ALA A 17 0.47 7.88 3.28
C ALA A 17 0.22 9.06 4.23
N LYS A 18 -0.75 9.93 3.94
CA LYS A 18 -1.18 11.00 4.85
C LYS A 18 -1.77 10.45 6.16
N ARG A 19 -2.61 9.41 6.09
CA ARG A 19 -3.17 8.74 7.28
C ARG A 19 -2.07 8.10 8.13
N PHE A 20 -1.08 7.45 7.52
CA PHE A 20 0.10 6.94 8.23
C PHE A 20 0.79 8.05 9.04
N GLU A 21 0.90 9.25 8.45
CA GLU A 21 1.50 10.39 9.13
C GLU A 21 0.62 10.99 10.23
N THR A 22 -0.69 10.74 10.26
CA THR A 22 -1.51 11.11 11.43
C THR A 22 -1.34 10.11 12.57
N ILE A 23 -1.09 8.84 12.26
CA ILE A 23 -0.93 7.75 13.23
C ILE A 23 0.48 7.74 13.82
N VAL A 24 1.51 7.86 12.99
CA VAL A 24 2.91 7.76 13.41
C VAL A 24 3.50 9.15 13.59
N PRO A 25 3.89 9.56 14.81
CA PRO A 25 4.53 10.86 15.03
C PRO A 25 5.83 11.00 14.25
N LYS A 26 6.17 12.22 13.81
CA LYS A 26 7.39 12.50 13.03
C LYS A 26 8.66 11.95 13.69
N ALA A 27 8.75 12.00 15.02
CA ALA A 27 9.88 11.46 15.79
C ALA A 27 10.11 9.94 15.59
N ASN A 28 9.07 9.20 15.20
CA ASN A 28 9.10 7.75 15.02
C ASN A 28 9.21 7.32 13.55
N ARG A 29 9.35 8.26 12.60
CA ARG A 29 9.41 8.00 11.16
C ARG A 29 10.85 7.85 10.64
N LYS A 30 11.69 7.08 11.32
CA LYS A 30 13.10 6.90 10.92
C LYS A 30 13.18 6.23 9.54
N GLY A 31 13.89 6.86 8.60
CA GLY A 31 14.06 6.34 7.23
C GLY A 31 12.81 6.41 6.35
N TYR A 32 11.72 7.02 6.83
CA TYR A 32 10.49 7.20 6.06
C TYR A 32 10.62 8.37 5.10
N ALA A 33 10.22 8.15 3.85
CA ALA A 33 9.91 9.19 2.90
C ALA A 33 8.53 8.90 2.29
N ARG A 34 7.63 9.90 2.27
CA ARG A 34 6.27 9.74 1.76
C ARG A 34 6.25 9.14 0.36
N ILE A 35 7.12 9.64 -0.52
CA ILE A 35 7.23 9.18 -1.90
C ILE A 35 7.53 7.67 -1.99
N ASN A 36 8.37 7.12 -1.10
CA ASN A 36 8.68 5.68 -1.11
C ASN A 36 7.44 4.87 -0.74
N LEU A 37 6.70 5.28 0.30
CA LEU A 37 5.47 4.60 0.69
C LEU A 37 4.42 4.67 -0.43
N VAL A 38 4.24 5.83 -1.05
CA VAL A 38 3.30 5.99 -2.17
C VAL A 38 3.67 5.10 -3.34
N MET A 39 4.96 5.02 -3.69
CA MET A 39 5.44 4.14 -4.77
C MET A 39 5.27 2.66 -4.44
N ASP A 40 5.63 2.24 -3.22
CA ASP A 40 5.49 0.86 -2.76
C ASP A 40 4.00 0.43 -2.78
N LEU A 41 3.11 1.28 -2.27
CA LEU A 41 1.66 1.05 -2.29
C LEU A 41 1.08 1.00 -3.71
N THR A 42 1.52 1.90 -4.59
CA THR A 42 1.07 1.91 -6.00
C THR A 42 1.54 0.64 -6.74
N ALA A 43 2.74 0.15 -6.44
CA ALA A 43 3.27 -1.09 -7.02
C ALA A 43 2.57 -2.34 -6.47
N ALA A 44 2.08 -2.29 -5.23
CA ALA A 44 1.34 -3.37 -4.58
C ALA A 44 -0.11 -3.54 -5.09
N ASP A 45 -0.69 -2.53 -5.74
CA ASP A 45 -2.12 -2.47 -6.02
C ASP A 45 -2.51 -2.99 -7.41
N GLY A 46 -2.66 -4.32 -7.54
CA GLY A 46 -3.27 -4.93 -8.73
C GLY A 46 -2.37 -4.92 -9.97
N VAL A 47 -1.08 -4.68 -9.77
CA VAL A 47 -0.07 -4.51 -10.81
C VAL A 47 1.15 -5.37 -10.49
N ASN A 48 2.06 -5.56 -11.45
CA ASN A 48 3.24 -6.42 -11.31
C ASN A 48 2.91 -7.88 -10.92
N GLY A 49 1.65 -8.32 -11.09
CA GLY A 49 1.19 -9.64 -10.66
C GLY A 49 0.76 -9.72 -9.19
N ASN A 50 0.57 -8.58 -8.52
CA ASN A 50 -0.05 -8.49 -7.20
C ASN A 50 -1.57 -8.45 -7.30
N ALA A 51 -2.27 -8.85 -6.23
CA ALA A 51 -3.71 -8.64 -6.12
C ALA A 51 -4.03 -7.14 -5.95
N ALA A 52 -5.20 -6.71 -6.44
CA ALA A 52 -5.66 -5.34 -6.23
C ALA A 52 -5.99 -5.08 -4.75
N LEU A 53 -5.67 -3.88 -4.27
CA LEU A 53 -6.01 -3.44 -2.93
C LEU A 53 -7.47 -2.98 -2.87
N ASP A 54 -8.12 -3.31 -1.76
CA ASP A 54 -9.44 -2.82 -1.39
C ASP A 54 -9.27 -1.51 -0.63
N TRP A 55 -9.07 -0.42 -1.38
CA TRP A 55 -8.74 0.90 -0.81
C TRP A 55 -9.79 1.41 0.17
N ASP A 56 -11.07 1.17 -0.11
CA ASP A 56 -12.16 1.63 0.76
C ASP A 56 -12.08 0.93 2.13
N ARG A 57 -11.90 -0.40 2.14
CA ARG A 57 -11.74 -1.15 3.40
C ARG A 57 -10.40 -0.89 4.09
N LEU A 58 -9.32 -0.69 3.34
CA LEU A 58 -8.01 -0.35 3.90
C LEU A 58 -8.06 1.01 4.60
N LEU A 59 -8.62 2.04 3.96
CA LEU A 59 -8.69 3.39 4.51
C LEU A 59 -9.66 3.51 5.69
N ASP A 60 -10.67 2.63 5.80
CA ASP A 60 -11.62 2.57 6.91
C ASP A 60 -11.16 1.66 8.07
N ALA A 61 -10.15 0.80 7.85
CA ALA A 61 -9.66 -0.14 8.87
C ALA A 61 -9.17 0.56 10.15
N ASP A 62 -9.21 -0.12 11.29
CA ASP A 62 -8.54 0.37 12.51
C ASP A 62 -7.02 0.54 12.31
N ASP A 63 -6.38 1.32 13.18
CA ASP A 63 -4.97 1.67 13.04
C ASP A 63 -4.04 0.45 13.04
N PHE A 64 -4.36 -0.61 13.77
CA PHE A 64 -3.53 -1.81 13.81
C PHE A 64 -3.55 -2.53 12.45
N ASN A 65 -4.74 -2.77 11.92
CA ASN A 65 -4.91 -3.45 10.63
C ASN A 65 -4.40 -2.60 9.46
N PHE A 66 -4.62 -1.29 9.49
CA PHE A 66 -4.08 -0.35 8.53
C PHE A 66 -2.54 -0.37 8.52
N MET A 67 -1.91 -0.26 9.69
CA MET A 67 -0.45 -0.24 9.83
C MET A 67 0.20 -1.58 9.48
N HIS A 68 -0.48 -2.70 9.77
CA HIS A 68 -0.03 -4.03 9.35
C HIS A 68 0.17 -4.11 7.84
N ASP A 69 -0.82 -3.68 7.06
CA ASP A 69 -0.74 -3.77 5.60
C ASP A 69 0.28 -2.81 5.02
N LEU A 70 0.31 -1.54 5.45
CA LEU A 70 1.30 -0.57 4.97
C LEU A 70 2.74 -0.99 5.30
N GLY A 71 2.97 -1.43 6.54
CA GLY A 71 4.28 -1.89 7.00
C GLY A 71 4.71 -3.18 6.31
N GLY A 72 3.78 -4.12 6.14
CA GLY A 72 4.02 -5.37 5.43
C GLY A 72 4.35 -5.15 3.95
N ILE A 73 3.58 -4.31 3.25
CA ILE A 73 3.87 -3.95 1.84
C ILE A 73 5.27 -3.35 1.73
N SER A 74 5.58 -2.33 2.53
CA SER A 74 6.88 -1.65 2.48
C SER A 74 8.05 -2.59 2.79
N ARG A 75 7.84 -3.60 3.64
CA ARG A 75 8.86 -4.59 4.04
C ARG A 75 9.06 -5.69 3.00
N HIS A 76 7.99 -6.11 2.34
CA HIS A 76 7.97 -7.32 1.51
C HIS A 76 7.95 -7.03 0.00
N ILE A 77 7.85 -5.77 -0.42
CA ILE A 77 7.95 -5.41 -1.82
C ILE A 77 9.40 -5.49 -2.31
N ASP A 78 9.59 -6.22 -3.41
CA ASP A 78 10.84 -6.14 -4.18
C ASP A 78 10.77 -4.90 -5.09
N ARG A 79 11.56 -3.88 -4.79
CA ARG A 79 11.55 -2.61 -5.54
C ARG A 79 12.13 -2.72 -6.95
N ALA A 80 12.87 -3.78 -7.28
CA ALA A 80 13.33 -4.01 -8.66
C ALA A 80 12.20 -4.54 -9.55
N THR A 81 11.25 -5.29 -8.99
CA THR A 81 10.17 -5.94 -9.74
C THR A 81 8.77 -5.38 -9.45
N GLY A 82 8.62 -4.66 -8.34
CA GLY A 82 7.34 -4.18 -7.82
C GLY A 82 6.42 -5.29 -7.29
N ARG A 83 6.94 -6.51 -7.07
CA ARG A 83 6.16 -7.67 -6.61
C ARG A 83 6.22 -7.81 -5.10
N ILE A 84 5.10 -8.14 -4.47
CA ILE A 84 5.07 -8.53 -3.06
C ILE A 84 5.60 -9.96 -2.94
N GLY A 85 6.61 -10.15 -2.11
CA GLY A 85 7.25 -11.45 -1.86
C GLY A 85 7.12 -11.93 -0.41
N GLY A 86 7.91 -12.94 -0.06
CA GLY A 86 8.07 -13.40 1.33
C GLY A 86 6.81 -13.97 1.97
N HIS A 87 5.91 -14.57 1.17
CA HIS A 87 4.62 -15.12 1.61
C HIS A 87 3.70 -14.10 2.31
N PHE A 88 3.95 -12.81 2.13
CA PHE A 88 3.09 -11.76 2.63
C PHE A 88 1.93 -11.52 1.66
N LEU A 89 0.72 -11.42 2.21
CA LEU A 89 -0.48 -11.01 1.50
C LEU A 89 -1.17 -9.93 2.34
N PRO A 90 -1.38 -8.71 1.81
CA PRO A 90 -2.14 -7.68 2.52
C PRO A 90 -3.53 -8.20 2.89
N ARG A 91 -4.02 -7.86 4.08
CA ARG A 91 -5.36 -8.24 4.57
C ARG A 91 -6.48 -7.61 3.74
N PHE A 92 -6.22 -6.42 3.20
CA PHE A 92 -7.15 -5.65 2.41
C PHE A 92 -6.87 -5.76 0.91
N THR A 93 -6.75 -6.98 0.40
CA THR A 93 -6.82 -7.26 -1.04
C THR A 93 -8.26 -7.54 -1.46
N LEU A 94 -8.64 -7.08 -2.65
CA LEU A 94 -9.88 -7.52 -3.30
C LEU A 94 -9.81 -9.04 -3.51
N LYS A 95 -10.87 -9.75 -3.09
CA LYS A 95 -11.01 -11.17 -3.43
C LYS A 95 -11.12 -11.26 -4.95
N GLN A 96 -10.26 -12.04 -5.60
CA GLN A 96 -10.51 -12.41 -6.99
C GLN A 96 -11.80 -13.22 -7.01
N ALA A 97 -12.72 -12.86 -7.91
CA ALA A 97 -13.88 -13.69 -8.19
C ALA A 97 -13.37 -15.07 -8.65
N ALA A 98 -13.94 -16.13 -8.06
CA ALA A 98 -13.63 -17.51 -8.43
C ALA A 98 -14.08 -17.82 -9.87
#